data_AF-A0A7X7SE69-F1
#
_entry.id   AF-A0A7X7SE69-F1
#
_cell.length_a   1.000
_cell.length_b   1.000
_cell.length_c   1.000
_cell.angle_alpha   90.00
_cell.angle_beta   90.00
_cell.angle_gamma   90.00
#
_symmetry.space_group_name_H-M   'P 1'
#
loop_
_entity.id
_entity.type
_entity.pdbx_description
1 polymer ?
#
loop_
_entity_poly.entity_id
_entity_poly.type
_entity_poly.pdbx_seq_one_letter_code
_entity_poly.pdbx_strand_id
1 'polypeptide(L)'
;EGFQGDSLYLTDGPALWWSRENDFIHFQMNCSADFGTIQYLHFYTAEKGNYSPEKLNQTHSILETKSETLSVKIPLKDYRYVRAESETSKGHFALTSAAFAKEI
;
A
#
# COMPACT_ATOMS: atom_id res chain seq x y z
N GLU A 1 -14.97 -5.04 24.78
CA GLU A 1 -13.86 -4.29 24.17
C GLU A 1 -13.51 -4.99 22.88
N GLY A 2 -14.06 -4.52 21.77
CA GLY A 2 -13.89 -5.13 20.45
C GLY A 2 -12.85 -4.36 19.66
N PHE A 3 -12.15 -5.05 18.76
CA PHE A 3 -11.15 -4.54 17.81
C PHE A 3 -11.68 -3.35 16.99
N GLN A 4 -11.71 -2.16 17.58
CA GLN A 4 -11.95 -0.90 16.87
C GLN A 4 -10.61 -0.40 16.33
N GLY A 5 -10.21 -0.92 15.17
CA GLY A 5 -9.15 -0.32 14.37
C GLY A 5 -7.87 -1.13 14.17
N ASP A 6 -7.75 -2.31 14.77
CA ASP A 6 -6.58 -3.18 14.55
C ASP A 6 -6.84 -4.15 13.39
N SER A 7 -6.15 -3.96 12.27
CA SER A 7 -6.17 -4.88 11.14
C SER A 7 -5.27 -6.09 11.42
N LEU A 8 -5.86 -7.28 11.57
CA LEU A 8 -5.11 -8.53 11.70
C LEU A 8 -4.90 -9.16 10.32
N TYR A 9 -3.64 -9.28 9.90
CA TYR A 9 -3.25 -10.02 8.71
C TYR A 9 -2.42 -11.23 9.11
N LEU A 10 -2.93 -12.43 8.83
CA LEU A 10 -2.21 -13.69 8.96
C LEU A 10 -2.17 -14.34 7.58
N THR A 11 -0.96 -14.49 7.06
CA THR A 11 -0.71 -15.18 5.79
C THR A 11 0.71 -15.71 5.81
N ASP A 12 0.90 -16.91 5.25
CA ASP A 12 2.23 -17.48 4.99
C ASP A 12 2.79 -16.98 3.65
N GLY A 13 1.97 -16.29 2.85
CA GLY A 13 2.34 -15.71 1.55
C GLY A 13 2.67 -14.22 1.60
N PRO A 14 2.95 -13.61 0.43
CA PRO A 14 3.20 -12.18 0.33
C PRO A 14 2.02 -11.36 0.86
N ALA A 15 2.33 -10.28 1.58
CA ALA A 15 1.34 -9.40 2.19
C ALA A 15 1.68 -7.94 1.92
N LEU A 16 0.66 -7.15 1.59
CA LEU A 16 0.74 -5.69 1.46
C LEU A 16 -0.39 -5.10 2.32
N TRP A 17 -0.01 -4.35 3.34
CA TRP A 17 -0.96 -3.73 4.26
C TRP A 17 -0.57 -2.28 4.52
N TRP A 18 -1.41 -1.58 5.27
CA TRP A 18 -1.10 -0.25 5.75
C TRP A 18 -1.45 -0.04 7.21
N SER A 19 -0.72 0.89 7.82
CA SER A 19 -1.04 1.47 9.12
C SER A 19 -1.14 2.99 8.97
N ARG A 20 -1.85 3.65 9.89
CA ARG A 20 -2.03 5.11 9.87
C ARG A 20 -1.27 5.74 11.02
N GLU A 21 -0.44 6.73 10.70
CA GLU A 21 0.27 7.56 11.67
C GLU A 21 -0.07 9.03 11.39
N ASN A 22 -1.00 9.61 12.16
CA ASN A 22 -1.44 11.01 12.00
C ASN A 22 -1.77 11.37 10.53
N ASP A 23 -0.94 12.22 9.92
CA ASP A 23 -1.06 12.73 8.54
C ASP A 23 -0.40 11.81 7.50
N PHE A 24 -0.02 10.59 7.86
CA PHE A 24 0.65 9.63 6.98
C PHE A 24 -0.07 8.29 6.96
N ILE A 25 -0.01 7.65 5.79
CA ILE A 25 -0.26 6.21 5.64
C ILE A 25 1.07 5.52 5.39
N HIS A 26 1.33 4.48 6.17
CA HIS A 26 2.50 3.65 6.03
C HIS A 26 2.11 2.38 5.32
N PHE A 27 2.55 2.23 4.08
CA PHE A 27 2.43 0.98 3.36
C PHE A 27 3.60 0.08 3.69
N GLN A 28 3.28 -1.16 4.02
CA GLN A 28 4.24 -2.17 4.45
C GLN A 28 3.99 -3.40 3.60
N MET A 29 5.07 -3.96 3.08
CA MET A 29 5.05 -5.19 2.32
C MET A 29 6.06 -6.17 2.90
N ASN A 30 5.67 -7.43 2.95
CA ASN A 30 6.53 -8.54 3.30
C ASN A 30 6.26 -9.69 2.32
N CYS A 31 7.32 -10.31 1.84
CA CYS A 31 7.33 -11.47 0.98
C CYS A 31 8.43 -12.41 1.50
N SER A 32 8.10 -13.67 1.79
CA SER A 32 9.13 -14.64 2.14
C SER A 32 9.90 -15.09 0.88
N ALA A 33 11.12 -15.58 1.07
CA ALA A 33 11.99 -16.06 -0.01
C ALA A 33 11.32 -17.11 -0.93
N ASP A 34 10.42 -17.91 -0.37
CA ASP A 34 9.66 -18.93 -1.10
C ASP A 34 8.75 -18.32 -2.18
N PHE A 35 8.38 -17.05 -2.05
CA PHE A 35 7.57 -16.31 -3.03
C PHE A 35 8.37 -15.29 -3.85
N GLY A 36 9.69 -15.21 -3.63
CA GLY A 36 10.61 -14.32 -4.32
C GLY A 36 10.81 -12.99 -3.58
N THR A 37 11.10 -11.94 -4.35
CA THR A 37 11.37 -10.59 -3.83
C THR A 37 10.33 -9.62 -4.32
N ILE A 38 10.25 -8.44 -3.72
CA ILE A 38 9.36 -7.36 -4.17
C ILE A 38 9.90 -6.79 -5.49
N GLN A 39 9.13 -6.93 -6.58
CA GLN A 39 9.50 -6.44 -7.91
C GLN A 39 9.27 -4.93 -8.01
N TYR A 40 8.08 -4.48 -7.60
CA TYR A 40 7.72 -3.07 -7.58
C TYR A 40 6.70 -2.77 -6.49
N LEU A 41 6.59 -1.49 -6.13
CA LEU A 41 5.47 -0.93 -5.39
C LEU A 41 5.02 0.37 -6.08
N HIS A 42 3.84 0.36 -6.68
CA HIS A 42 3.22 1.50 -7.34
C HIS A 42 2.19 2.15 -6.43
N PHE A 43 2.22 3.48 -6.37
CA PHE A 43 1.25 4.27 -5.61
C PHE A 43 0.35 5.04 -6.54
N TYR A 44 -0.94 4.93 -6.27
CA TYR A 44 -2.02 5.60 -6.96
C TYR A 44 -2.77 6.49 -5.99
N THR A 45 -3.02 7.73 -6.36
CA THR A 45 -3.68 8.70 -5.48
C THR A 45 -4.84 9.39 -6.17
N ALA A 46 -5.86 9.73 -5.39
CA ALA A 46 -6.87 10.72 -5.77
C ALA A 46 -6.71 11.96 -4.89
N GLU A 47 -6.60 13.12 -5.51
CA GLU A 47 -6.52 14.41 -4.83
C GLU A 47 -7.83 14.78 -4.13
N LYS A 48 -7.74 15.59 -3.07
CA LYS A 48 -8.92 16.16 -2.42
C LYS A 48 -9.74 16.99 -3.43
N GLY A 49 -11.07 16.83 -3.41
CA GLY A 49 -11.97 17.50 -4.34
C GLY A 49 -12.15 16.81 -5.69
N ASN A 50 -11.39 15.74 -5.99
CA ASN A 50 -11.62 14.90 -7.14
C ASN A 50 -12.50 13.70 -6.74
N TYR A 51 -13.77 13.75 -7.15
CA TYR A 51 -14.79 12.74 -6.80
C TYR A 51 -14.92 11.62 -7.83
N SER A 52 -14.11 11.62 -8.89
CA SER A 52 -14.18 10.59 -9.92
C SER A 52 -13.37 9.37 -9.50
N PRO A 53 -14.00 8.19 -9.30
CA PRO A 53 -13.28 6.94 -9.02
C PRO A 53 -12.39 6.49 -10.19
N GLU A 54 -12.56 7.08 -11.38
CA GLU A 54 -11.81 6.77 -12.59
C GLU A 54 -10.47 7.53 -12.70
N LYS A 55 -10.20 8.49 -11.80
CA LYS A 55 -8.99 9.33 -11.85
C LYS A 55 -8.01 9.01 -10.73
N LEU A 56 -7.51 7.78 -10.72
CA LEU A 56 -6.32 7.44 -9.94
C LEU A 56 -5.07 7.77 -10.75
N ASN A 57 -4.26 8.70 -10.24
CA ASN A 57 -2.98 9.04 -10.86
C ASN A 57 -1.88 8.22 -10.20
N GLN A 58 -1.05 7.55 -11.00
CA GLN A 58 0.19 6.96 -10.49
C GLN A 58 1.16 8.09 -10.13
N THR A 59 1.53 8.20 -8.85
CA THR A 59 2.33 9.33 -8.35
C THR A 59 3.73 8.93 -7.94
N HIS A 60 3.89 7.74 -7.38
CA HIS A 60 5.19 7.27 -6.91
C HIS A 60 5.37 5.80 -7.25
N SER A 61 6.61 5.39 -7.46
CA SER A 61 6.95 4.00 -7.77
C SER A 61 8.31 3.67 -7.21
N ILE A 62 8.41 2.55 -6.52
CA ILE A 62 9.67 1.96 -6.10
C ILE A 62 9.84 0.70 -6.94
N LEU A 63 10.96 0.60 -7.65
CA LEU A 63 11.27 -0.50 -8.56
C LEU A 63 12.45 -1.32 -8.06
N GLU A 64 12.48 -2.60 -8.39
CA GLU A 64 13.62 -3.51 -8.28
C GLU A 64 14.29 -3.53 -6.90
N THR A 65 13.48 -3.58 -5.85
CA THR A 65 14.00 -3.43 -4.48
C THR A 65 14.93 -4.57 -4.06
N LYS A 66 14.90 -5.72 -4.77
CA LYS A 66 15.53 -7.00 -4.40
C LYS A 66 15.33 -7.37 -2.93
N SER A 67 14.33 -6.77 -2.29
CA SER A 67 14.07 -6.86 -0.87
C SER A 67 12.86 -7.74 -0.65
N GLU A 68 12.88 -8.47 0.45
CA GLU A 68 11.76 -9.24 0.96
C GLU A 68 10.77 -8.35 1.72
N THR A 69 11.23 -7.19 2.21
CA THR A 69 10.40 -6.25 2.96
C THR A 69 10.54 -4.83 2.43
N LEU A 70 9.46 -4.06 2.51
CA LEU A 70 9.46 -2.66 2.11
C LEU A 70 8.50 -1.87 3.00
N SER A 71 8.89 -0.65 3.35
CA SER A 71 8.05 0.27 4.11
C SER A 71 8.14 1.66 3.52
N VAL A 72 7.00 2.25 3.18
CA VAL A 72 6.91 3.55 2.52
C VAL A 72 5.87 4.40 3.23
N LYS A 73 6.24 5.64 3.58
CA LYS A 73 5.32 6.62 4.15
C LYS A 73 4.77 7.50 3.03
N ILE A 74 3.46 7.66 2.97
CA ILE A 74 2.77 8.56 2.05
C ILE A 74 2.06 9.65 2.85
N PRO A 75 2.36 10.94 2.62
CA PRO A 75 1.65 12.04 3.26
C PRO A 75 0.20 12.13 2.73
N LEU A 76 -0.76 12.36 3.63
CA LEU A 76 -2.19 12.44 3.31
C LEU A 76 -2.70 13.85 3.01
N LYS A 77 -1.87 14.87 3.21
CA LYS A 77 -2.30 16.29 3.18
C LYS A 77 -3.12 16.63 1.94
N ASP A 78 -2.70 16.15 0.78
CA ASP A 78 -3.25 16.52 -0.52
C ASP A 78 -4.17 15.44 -1.12
N TYR A 79 -4.26 14.28 -0.49
CA TYR A 79 -4.96 13.12 -1.04
C TYR A 79 -6.21 12.79 -0.22
N ARG A 80 -7.26 12.32 -0.92
CA ARG A 80 -8.46 11.71 -0.32
C ARG A 80 -8.30 10.18 -0.23
N TYR A 81 -7.52 9.62 -1.13
CA TYR A 81 -7.38 8.18 -1.30
C TYR A 81 -5.98 7.87 -1.79
N VAL A 82 -5.40 6.82 -1.22
CA VAL A 82 -4.10 6.27 -1.62
C VAL A 82 -4.24 4.76 -1.76
N ARG A 83 -3.75 4.21 -2.87
CA ARG A 83 -3.68 2.77 -3.13
C ARG A 83 -2.25 2.41 -3.48
N ALA A 84 -1.75 1.34 -2.87
CA ALA A 84 -0.51 0.71 -3.24
C ALA A 84 -0.82 -0.59 -3.98
N GLU A 85 -0.07 -0.84 -5.06
CA GLU A 85 -0.11 -2.09 -5.83
C GLU A 85 1.30 -2.63 -5.96
N SER A 86 1.44 -3.95 -5.85
CA SER A 86 2.74 -4.61 -5.91
C SER A 86 2.66 -5.96 -6.59
N GLU A 87 3.78 -6.37 -7.14
CA GLU A 87 4.00 -7.73 -7.62
C GLU A 87 5.31 -8.29 -7.07
N THR A 88 5.32 -9.59 -6.81
CA THR A 88 6.54 -10.34 -6.48
C THR A 88 7.33 -10.69 -7.76
N SER A 89 8.64 -10.90 -7.67
CA SER A 89 9.48 -11.26 -8.82
C SER A 89 9.11 -12.58 -9.49
N LYS A 90 8.34 -13.45 -8.81
CA LYS A 90 7.78 -14.67 -9.41
C LYS A 90 6.50 -14.42 -10.24
N GLY A 91 5.95 -13.21 -10.24
CA GLY A 91 4.79 -12.82 -11.06
C GLY A 91 3.48 -13.54 -10.72
N HIS A 92 3.40 -14.19 -9.55
CA HIS A 92 2.23 -14.98 -9.16
C HIS A 92 1.28 -14.25 -8.20
N PHE A 93 1.73 -13.16 -7.58
CA PHE A 93 0.96 -12.41 -6.60
C PHE A 93 0.92 -10.94 -6.97
N ALA A 94 -0.25 -10.47 -7.41
CA ALA A 94 -0.59 -9.06 -7.48
C ALA A 94 -1.29 -8.68 -6.17
N LEU A 95 -0.66 -7.82 -5.39
CA LEU A 95 -1.17 -7.36 -4.10
C LEU A 95 -1.70 -5.92 -4.24
N THR A 96 -2.82 -5.64 -3.58
CA THR A 96 -3.40 -4.30 -3.54
C THR A 96 -3.78 -3.95 -2.12
N SER A 97 -3.44 -2.75 -1.68
CA SER A 97 -3.87 -2.22 -0.40
C SER A 97 -4.24 -0.76 -0.56
N ALA A 98 -5.33 -0.33 0.06
CA ALA A 98 -5.87 1.00 -0.13
C ALA A 98 -6.38 1.61 1.16
N ALA A 99 -6.18 2.91 1.30
CA ALA A 99 -6.59 3.70 2.45
C ALA A 99 -7.24 5.01 2.00
N PHE A 100 -8.36 5.35 2.63
CA PHE A 100 -8.85 6.72 2.59
C PHE A 100 -8.00 7.59 3.52
N ALA A 101 -7.73 8.82 3.07
CA ALA A 101 -7.34 9.88 3.97
C ALA A 101 -8.52 10.15 4.91
N LYS A 102 -8.26 10.28 6.21
CA LYS A 102 -9.31 10.55 7.19
C LYS A 102 -9.94 11.91 6.82
N GLU A 103 -11.24 11.94 6.59
CA GLU A 103 -11.96 13.22 6.55
C GLU A 103 -11.93 13.80 7.97
N ILE A 104 -11.47 15.05 8.11
CA ILE A 104 -11.58 15.83 9.35
C ILE A 104 -12.97 16.45 9.36
#